data_AF-K2BJ60-F1
#
_entry.id   AF-K2BJ60-F1
#
_cell.length_a   1.000
_cell.length_b   1.000
_cell.length_c   1.000
_cell.angle_alpha   90.00
_cell.angle_beta   90.00
_cell.angle_gamma   90.00
#
_symmetry.space_group_name_H-M   'P 1'
#
loop_
_entity.id
_entity.type
_entity.pdbx_description
1 polymer ?
#
loop_
_entity_poly.entity_id
_entity_poly.type
_entity_poly.pdbx_seq_one_letter_code
_entity_poly.pdbx_strand_id
1 'polypeptide(L)'
;EPTDKETEIQERLLSEIVDYRNQLGLDGLPPELEWRMQTDDREFNWEDAESRPFVNDLPETMVSFGIHAQDIAQTVLGLRAKHFVWGSEVDKDYPLSFEFNVGRRVIHLPINVYRDHVLRSTTGVITHEAVGHATEPDVAENPEMPRKTYPLDVLIQVEHGKWRAVSQIPHLNKDAMWYPEGLIMPHVGRELGERTGRAMYDNNHDLLASYFDPESLGVVQNEVAKVAEARGVSTDKIIWTKKACREFGARLIKLKQQGEIRFSGDLDSLYDYNIGILYSREGYAELIEYSLNYPEKIANNAEVLAGITEVLSAIRGEEVDLSSLRQQISTPNQEAEAAFEKEKPLRVDDIVTPEERAVNFEEQWYQSFLKGQIREGLTLSSEQRTLLDLWAKSGYIVFQKYPNLINSDASGYNVDFDPEWMHIWETRDIEFAIARPIIVDIMGGADRVKHHFDWIKKALGNLEKFTSSQEFKEIPISTQNQ
;
A
#
# COMPACT_ATOMS: atom_id res chain seq x y z
N GLU A 1 14.50 -37.10 14.65
CA GLU A 1 15.50 -36.17 15.19
C GLU A 1 16.27 -35.61 14.01
N PRO A 2 16.40 -34.27 13.87
CA PRO A 2 17.23 -33.70 12.82
C PRO A 2 18.68 -34.13 13.00
N THR A 3 19.38 -34.32 11.89
CA THR A 3 20.83 -34.57 11.92
C THR A 3 21.58 -33.29 12.31
N ASP A 4 22.76 -33.41 12.92
CA ASP A 4 23.59 -32.25 13.32
C ASP A 4 23.77 -31.23 12.18
N LYS A 5 23.83 -31.71 10.92
CA LYS A 5 23.95 -30.86 9.72
C LYS A 5 22.67 -30.09 9.38
N GLU A 6 21.49 -30.66 9.58
CA GLU A 6 20.21 -29.97 9.32
C GLU A 6 20.00 -28.85 10.34
N THR A 7 20.39 -29.08 11.59
CA THR A 7 20.39 -28.06 12.64
C THR A 7 21.36 -26.93 12.32
N GLU A 8 22.59 -27.24 11.91
CA GLU A 8 23.58 -26.22 11.50
C GLU A 8 23.08 -25.36 10.32
N ILE A 9 22.39 -25.96 9.33
CA ILE A 9 21.82 -25.22 8.20
C ILE A 9 20.71 -24.28 8.68
N GLN A 10 19.80 -24.75 9.53
CA GLN A 10 18.70 -23.92 10.04
C GLN A 10 19.22 -22.75 10.87
N GLU A 11 20.17 -22.97 11.77
CA GLU A 11 20.79 -21.91 12.57
C GLU A 11 21.45 -20.84 11.70
N ARG A 12 22.16 -21.27 10.64
CA ARG A 12 22.75 -20.35 9.67
C ARG A 12 21.68 -19.51 8.96
N LEU A 13 20.62 -20.13 8.42
CA LEU A 13 19.56 -19.41 7.71
C LEU A 13 18.83 -18.41 8.62
N LEU A 14 18.56 -18.80 9.87
CA LEU A 14 17.95 -17.91 10.87
C LEU A 14 18.84 -16.70 11.18
N SER A 15 20.15 -16.90 11.31
CA SER A 15 21.11 -15.80 11.48
C SER A 15 21.14 -14.88 10.26
N GLU A 16 21.15 -15.45 9.05
CA GLU A 16 21.17 -14.68 7.80
C GLU A 16 19.86 -13.87 7.62
N ILE A 17 18.70 -14.41 8.00
CA ILE A 17 17.43 -13.68 8.03
C ILE A 17 17.54 -12.43 8.92
N VAL A 18 18.10 -12.58 10.13
CA VAL A 18 18.32 -11.46 11.04
C VAL A 18 19.27 -10.44 10.41
N ASP A 19 20.34 -10.88 9.75
CA ASP A 19 21.28 -9.98 9.09
C ASP A 19 20.64 -9.20 7.93
N TYR A 20 19.78 -9.82 7.12
CA TYR A 20 19.03 -9.12 6.07
C TYR A 20 18.03 -8.11 6.63
N ARG A 21 17.34 -8.45 7.72
CA ARG A 21 16.41 -7.55 8.40
C ARG A 21 17.13 -6.37 9.04
N ASN A 22 18.29 -6.62 9.66
CA ASN A 22 19.14 -5.58 10.23
C ASN A 22 19.61 -4.55 9.18
N GLN A 23 19.86 -4.97 7.93
CA GLN A 23 20.19 -4.03 6.84
C GLN A 23 19.06 -3.04 6.55
N LEU A 24 17.82 -3.41 6.86
CA LEU A 24 16.64 -2.57 6.76
C LEU A 24 16.30 -1.88 8.09
N GLY A 25 17.14 -2.00 9.12
CA GLY A 25 16.90 -1.43 10.44
C GLY A 25 15.76 -2.12 11.21
N LEU A 26 15.42 -3.35 10.84
CA LEU A 26 14.43 -4.17 11.53
C LEU A 26 15.13 -5.13 12.48
N ASP A 27 14.56 -5.31 13.67
CA ASP A 27 15.09 -6.21 14.66
C ASP A 27 14.45 -7.61 14.57
N GLY A 28 15.18 -8.61 15.07
CA GLY A 28 14.67 -9.97 15.32
C GLY A 28 14.30 -10.76 14.07
N LEU A 29 13.56 -11.84 14.30
CA LEU A 29 13.01 -12.68 13.23
C LEU A 29 11.67 -12.10 12.75
N PRO A 30 11.22 -12.44 11.54
CA PRO A 30 9.89 -12.03 11.10
C PRO A 30 8.80 -12.68 11.98
N PRO A 31 7.68 -11.99 12.25
CA PRO A 31 6.68 -12.44 13.23
C PRO A 31 6.13 -13.86 12.97
N GLU A 32 5.97 -14.23 11.69
CA GLU A 32 5.58 -15.56 11.24
C GLU A 32 6.54 -16.66 11.73
N LEU A 33 7.85 -16.41 11.66
CA LEU A 33 8.86 -17.36 12.14
C LEU A 33 8.96 -17.36 13.66
N GLU A 34 8.92 -16.19 14.30
CA GLU A 34 8.93 -16.12 15.77
C GLU A 34 7.78 -16.92 16.36
N TRP A 35 6.57 -16.71 15.84
CA TRP A 35 5.39 -17.45 16.24
C TRP A 35 5.58 -18.96 15.98
N ARG A 36 6.06 -19.32 14.78
CA ARG A 36 6.23 -20.73 14.41
C ARG A 36 7.26 -21.44 15.28
N MET A 37 8.34 -20.78 15.64
CA MET A 37 9.40 -21.35 16.49
C MET A 37 8.96 -21.53 17.95
N GLN A 38 7.98 -20.76 18.41
CA GLN A 38 7.44 -20.82 19.77
C GLN A 38 6.30 -21.84 19.94
N THR A 39 5.83 -22.45 18.85
CA THR A 39 4.73 -23.43 18.87
C THR A 39 5.26 -24.86 18.74
N ASP A 40 4.68 -25.80 19.48
CA ASP A 40 5.07 -27.23 19.46
C ASP A 40 4.66 -27.98 18.17
N ASP A 41 4.16 -27.27 17.16
CA ASP A 41 3.69 -27.80 15.88
C ASP A 41 4.83 -28.17 14.91
N ARG A 42 5.91 -28.78 15.42
CA ARG A 42 7.07 -29.18 14.60
C ARG A 42 6.75 -30.32 13.62
N GLU A 43 5.64 -31.03 13.82
CA GLU A 43 5.20 -32.15 12.97
C GLU A 43 4.32 -31.73 11.78
N PHE A 44 3.87 -30.47 11.74
CA PHE A 44 3.04 -29.97 10.65
C PHE A 44 3.80 -30.06 9.32
N ASN A 45 3.17 -30.73 8.37
CA ASN A 45 3.68 -30.89 7.02
C ASN A 45 2.64 -30.44 5.97
N TRP A 46 2.98 -30.54 4.70
CA TRP A 46 2.09 -30.13 3.61
C TRP A 46 0.80 -30.94 3.48
N GLU A 47 0.73 -32.15 4.04
CA GLU A 47 -0.51 -32.95 4.08
C GLU A 47 -1.48 -32.40 5.12
N ASP A 48 -0.97 -31.76 6.18
CA ASP A 48 -1.76 -31.06 7.19
C ASP A 48 -2.14 -29.63 6.76
N ALA A 49 -1.42 -29.08 5.77
CA ALA A 49 -1.69 -27.75 5.23
C ALA A 49 -3.05 -27.72 4.52
N GLU A 50 -3.84 -26.69 4.81
CA GLU A 50 -5.12 -26.51 4.14
C GLU A 50 -4.92 -26.43 2.62
N SER A 51 -5.72 -27.19 1.88
CA SER A 51 -5.71 -27.16 0.42
C SER A 51 -7.14 -27.13 -0.09
N ARG A 52 -7.37 -26.31 -1.11
CA ARG A 52 -8.67 -26.20 -1.76
C ARG A 52 -8.49 -26.26 -3.28
N PRO A 53 -9.45 -26.86 -4.01
CA PRO A 53 -9.49 -26.68 -5.45
C PRO A 53 -9.67 -25.19 -5.77
N PHE A 54 -9.06 -24.74 -6.86
CA PHE A 54 -9.27 -23.38 -7.34
C PHE A 54 -10.74 -23.21 -7.76
N VAL A 55 -11.39 -22.16 -7.27
CA VAL A 55 -12.76 -21.79 -7.61
C VAL A 55 -12.75 -20.46 -8.35
N ASN A 56 -13.25 -20.46 -9.58
CA ASN A 56 -13.44 -19.25 -10.36
C ASN A 56 -14.89 -18.76 -10.21
N ASP A 57 -15.12 -17.88 -9.23
CA ASP A 57 -16.42 -17.25 -8.96
C ASP A 57 -16.55 -15.88 -9.67
N LEU A 58 -15.75 -15.65 -10.71
CA LEU A 58 -15.88 -14.47 -11.57
C LEU A 58 -17.11 -14.59 -12.48
N PRO A 59 -17.73 -13.45 -12.85
CA PRO A 59 -18.80 -13.42 -13.84
C PRO A 59 -18.37 -14.03 -15.19
N GLU A 60 -19.33 -14.50 -15.98
CA GLU A 60 -19.12 -15.12 -17.30
C GLU A 60 -18.25 -14.27 -18.26
N THR A 61 -18.12 -12.98 -18.00
CA THR A 61 -17.40 -11.98 -18.79
C THR A 61 -15.94 -11.80 -18.39
N MET A 62 -15.46 -12.52 -17.36
CA MET A 62 -14.08 -12.47 -16.86
C MET A 62 -13.54 -13.85 -16.48
N VAL A 63 -14.21 -14.93 -16.88
CA VAL A 63 -13.80 -16.31 -16.57
C VAL A 63 -12.39 -16.58 -17.07
N SER A 64 -12.02 -16.02 -18.22
CA SER A 64 -10.69 -16.09 -18.83
C SER A 64 -9.58 -15.61 -17.88
N PHE A 65 -9.84 -14.58 -17.07
CA PHE A 65 -8.91 -14.10 -16.07
C PHE A 65 -8.67 -15.18 -15.00
N GLY A 66 -9.73 -15.74 -14.43
CA GLY A 66 -9.59 -16.75 -13.38
C GLY A 66 -8.89 -18.02 -13.86
N ILE A 67 -9.12 -18.43 -15.12
CA ILE A 67 -8.37 -19.52 -15.76
C ILE A 67 -6.88 -19.16 -15.88
N HIS A 68 -6.57 -17.95 -16.35
CA HIS A 68 -5.18 -17.49 -16.49
C HIS A 68 -4.47 -17.35 -15.14
N ALA A 69 -5.17 -16.88 -14.11
CA ALA A 69 -4.67 -16.80 -12.75
C ALA A 69 -4.33 -18.18 -12.17
N GLN A 70 -5.23 -19.15 -12.36
CA GLN A 70 -4.99 -20.53 -11.98
C GLN A 70 -3.77 -21.11 -12.71
N ASP A 71 -3.66 -20.88 -14.03
CA ASP A 71 -2.55 -21.36 -14.86
C ASP A 71 -1.20 -20.80 -14.43
N ILE A 72 -1.11 -19.49 -14.19
CA ILE A 72 0.11 -18.84 -13.71
C ILE A 72 0.50 -19.38 -12.33
N ALA A 73 -0.45 -19.45 -11.39
CA ALA A 73 -0.18 -19.97 -10.06
C ALA A 73 0.31 -21.43 -10.10
N GLN A 74 -0.30 -22.29 -10.92
CA GLN A 74 0.12 -23.68 -11.09
C GLN A 74 1.48 -23.80 -11.78
N THR A 75 1.73 -22.98 -12.81
CA THR A 75 2.99 -22.96 -13.54
C THR A 75 4.14 -22.57 -12.62
N VAL A 76 3.95 -21.54 -11.79
CA VAL A 76 5.01 -20.99 -10.93
C VAL A 76 5.16 -21.79 -9.64
N LEU A 77 4.07 -22.05 -8.90
CA LEU A 77 4.10 -22.70 -7.59
C LEU A 77 4.01 -24.24 -7.66
N GLY A 78 3.79 -24.79 -8.85
CA GLY A 78 3.71 -26.24 -9.06
C GLY A 78 2.52 -26.90 -8.33
N LEU A 79 2.72 -28.14 -7.88
CA LEU A 79 1.67 -28.92 -7.20
C LEU A 79 1.19 -28.29 -5.89
N ARG A 80 1.96 -27.36 -5.31
CA ARG A 80 1.63 -26.68 -4.06
C ARG A 80 0.73 -25.45 -4.25
N ALA A 81 0.46 -25.02 -5.48
CA ALA A 81 -0.44 -23.88 -5.76
C ALA A 81 -1.79 -23.97 -5.02
N LYS A 82 -2.34 -25.18 -4.85
CA LYS A 82 -3.60 -25.46 -4.11
C LYS A 82 -3.61 -25.03 -2.64
N HIS A 83 -2.46 -24.76 -2.05
CA HIS A 83 -2.32 -24.25 -0.68
C HIS A 83 -2.29 -22.72 -0.62
N PHE A 84 -1.98 -22.06 -1.76
CA PHE A 84 -1.70 -20.63 -1.82
C PHE A 84 -2.75 -19.83 -2.57
N VAL A 85 -3.42 -20.42 -3.55
CA VAL A 85 -4.46 -19.72 -4.34
C VAL A 85 -5.67 -20.62 -4.46
N TRP A 86 -6.77 -20.21 -3.82
CA TRP A 86 -8.02 -20.96 -3.76
C TRP A 86 -9.06 -20.47 -4.75
N GLY A 87 -8.88 -19.29 -5.36
CA GLY A 87 -9.83 -18.83 -6.35
C GLY A 87 -9.67 -17.38 -6.80
N SER A 88 -10.65 -16.94 -7.57
CA SER A 88 -10.83 -15.56 -8.01
C SER A 88 -12.31 -15.17 -7.95
N GLU A 89 -12.60 -13.97 -7.46
CA GLU A 89 -13.98 -13.44 -7.38
C GLU A 89 -14.01 -11.92 -7.51
N VAL A 90 -15.20 -11.34 -7.60
CA VAL A 90 -15.41 -9.89 -7.44
C VAL A 90 -15.68 -9.60 -5.97
N ASP A 91 -14.93 -8.67 -5.38
CA ASP A 91 -15.23 -8.21 -4.02
C ASP A 91 -16.56 -7.44 -4.03
N LYS A 92 -17.50 -7.89 -3.19
CA LYS A 92 -18.83 -7.28 -3.07
C LYS A 92 -18.81 -6.01 -2.23
N ASP A 93 -17.85 -5.89 -1.31
CA ASP A 93 -17.71 -4.76 -0.41
C ASP A 93 -16.80 -3.68 -1.04
N TYR A 94 -15.80 -4.10 -1.83
CA TYR A 94 -14.90 -3.21 -2.58
C TYR A 94 -14.80 -3.55 -4.07
N PRO A 95 -15.88 -3.36 -4.86
CA PRO A 95 -15.97 -3.81 -6.26
C PRO A 95 -15.05 -3.08 -7.23
N LEU A 96 -14.17 -2.19 -6.75
CA LEU A 96 -13.19 -1.45 -7.54
C LEU A 96 -11.74 -1.77 -7.13
N SER A 97 -11.53 -2.67 -6.18
CA SER A 97 -10.20 -3.12 -5.77
C SER A 97 -9.69 -4.26 -6.64
N PHE A 98 -8.39 -4.21 -6.97
CA PHE A 98 -7.63 -5.38 -7.40
C PHE A 98 -6.70 -5.71 -6.24
N GLU A 99 -6.88 -6.86 -5.61
CA GLU A 99 -6.06 -7.26 -4.47
C GLU A 99 -6.08 -8.77 -4.26
N PHE A 100 -5.07 -9.30 -3.58
CA PHE A 100 -5.05 -10.66 -3.10
C PHE A 100 -5.47 -10.70 -1.63
N ASN A 101 -6.64 -11.28 -1.35
CA ASN A 101 -7.10 -11.48 0.00
C ASN A 101 -6.33 -12.64 0.65
N VAL A 102 -5.25 -12.35 1.38
CA VAL A 102 -4.40 -13.36 2.05
C VAL A 102 -5.24 -14.27 2.95
N GLY A 103 -6.15 -13.69 3.73
CA GLY A 103 -7.05 -14.39 4.63
C GLY A 103 -8.10 -15.26 3.94
N ARG A 104 -8.29 -15.19 2.63
CA ARG A 104 -9.16 -16.11 1.86
C ARG A 104 -8.39 -16.84 0.77
N ARG A 105 -7.14 -16.48 0.54
CA ARG A 105 -6.28 -16.92 -0.57
C ARG A 105 -6.97 -16.75 -1.93
N VAL A 106 -7.71 -15.66 -2.11
CA VAL A 106 -8.53 -15.39 -3.31
C VAL A 106 -8.10 -14.08 -3.93
N ILE A 107 -8.03 -14.05 -5.26
CA ILE A 107 -7.76 -12.84 -6.03
C ILE A 107 -9.08 -12.10 -6.23
N HIS A 108 -9.12 -10.86 -5.79
CA HIS A 108 -10.24 -9.95 -6.02
C HIS A 108 -10.01 -9.15 -7.29
N LEU A 109 -11.03 -9.15 -8.15
CA LEU A 109 -11.05 -8.33 -9.34
C LEU A 109 -12.11 -7.26 -9.24
N PRO A 110 -11.77 -6.04 -9.69
CA PRO A 110 -12.75 -4.99 -9.72
C PRO A 110 -13.73 -5.27 -10.85
N ILE A 111 -15.01 -5.03 -10.56
CA ILE A 111 -16.10 -5.24 -11.47
C ILE A 111 -15.87 -4.44 -12.76
N ASN A 112 -15.32 -3.23 -12.71
CA ASN A 112 -15.17 -2.37 -13.90
C ASN A 112 -14.00 -2.73 -14.83
N VAL A 113 -13.10 -3.68 -14.49
CA VAL A 113 -11.97 -4.10 -15.36
C VAL A 113 -12.44 -4.81 -16.64
N TYR A 114 -13.74 -5.11 -16.77
CA TYR A 114 -14.39 -5.63 -17.99
C TYR A 114 -14.01 -4.93 -19.31
N ARG A 115 -13.56 -3.68 -19.29
CA ARG A 115 -13.35 -2.89 -20.52
C ARG A 115 -11.96 -3.03 -21.13
N ASP A 116 -10.95 -3.44 -20.36
CA ASP A 116 -9.55 -3.37 -20.79
C ASP A 116 -8.69 -4.60 -20.40
N HIS A 117 -9.28 -5.69 -19.86
CA HIS A 117 -8.49 -6.89 -19.57
C HIS A 117 -8.02 -7.56 -20.86
N VAL A 118 -6.74 -7.43 -21.17
CA VAL A 118 -6.08 -8.25 -22.19
C VAL A 118 -5.26 -9.28 -21.40
N LEU A 119 -5.45 -10.58 -21.67
CA LEU A 119 -4.76 -11.67 -20.94
C LEU A 119 -3.25 -11.41 -20.76
N ARG A 120 -2.60 -10.80 -21.75
CA ARG A 120 -1.18 -10.41 -21.69
C ARG A 120 -0.90 -9.15 -20.87
N SER A 121 -1.78 -8.15 -20.88
CA SER A 121 -1.61 -6.94 -20.06
C SER A 121 -1.86 -7.20 -18.58
N THR A 122 -2.61 -8.25 -18.23
CA THR A 122 -2.91 -8.63 -16.84
C THR A 122 -1.97 -9.69 -16.25
N THR A 123 -1.05 -10.25 -17.05
CA THR A 123 -0.11 -11.30 -16.59
C THR A 123 0.80 -10.79 -15.47
N GLY A 124 1.29 -9.55 -15.55
CA GLY A 124 2.09 -8.92 -14.49
C GLY A 124 1.31 -8.83 -13.18
N VAL A 125 0.10 -8.28 -13.23
CA VAL A 125 -0.78 -8.14 -12.07
C VAL A 125 -1.16 -9.51 -11.48
N ILE A 126 -1.51 -10.49 -12.31
CA ILE A 126 -1.76 -11.86 -11.84
C ILE A 126 -0.52 -12.42 -11.14
N THR A 127 0.67 -12.20 -11.69
CA THR A 127 1.91 -12.72 -11.09
C THR A 127 2.18 -12.04 -9.74
N HIS A 128 1.96 -10.73 -9.66
CA HIS A 128 2.06 -9.97 -8.41
C HIS A 128 1.13 -10.56 -7.32
N GLU A 129 -0.09 -10.88 -7.70
CA GLU A 129 -1.17 -11.20 -6.76
C GLU A 129 -1.24 -12.71 -6.45
N ALA A 130 -1.33 -13.52 -7.50
CA ALA A 130 -1.47 -14.98 -7.44
C ALA A 130 -0.15 -15.71 -7.16
N VAL A 131 0.99 -15.01 -7.19
CA VAL A 131 2.29 -15.57 -6.84
C VAL A 131 2.94 -14.74 -5.75
N GLY A 132 3.21 -13.45 -6.00
CA GLY A 132 3.81 -12.53 -5.04
C GLY A 132 3.13 -12.58 -3.66
N HIS A 133 1.95 -11.98 -3.54
CA HIS A 133 1.18 -11.99 -2.30
C HIS A 133 0.75 -13.38 -1.86
N ALA A 134 0.43 -14.28 -2.80
CA ALA A 134 0.04 -15.64 -2.48
C ALA A 134 1.12 -16.42 -1.71
N THR A 135 2.40 -16.12 -1.95
CA THR A 135 3.51 -16.75 -1.22
C THR A 135 3.81 -16.12 0.14
N GLU A 136 3.18 -15.01 0.50
CA GLU A 136 3.39 -14.41 1.81
C GLU A 136 2.88 -15.33 2.93
N PRO A 137 3.71 -15.58 3.97
CA PRO A 137 3.25 -16.28 5.15
C PRO A 137 2.18 -15.46 5.87
N ASP A 138 1.04 -16.11 6.08
CA ASP A 138 -0.11 -15.47 6.70
C ASP A 138 0.04 -15.49 8.22
N VAL A 139 0.59 -14.41 8.78
CA VAL A 139 0.25 -14.03 10.15
C VAL A 139 -1.15 -13.43 10.04
N ALA A 140 -2.17 -14.28 10.24
CA ALA A 140 -3.56 -13.85 10.14
C ALA A 140 -3.73 -12.54 10.92
N GLU A 141 -4.49 -11.60 10.35
CA GLU A 141 -4.87 -10.33 10.99
C GLU A 141 -5.50 -10.52 12.39
N ASN A 142 -5.86 -11.76 12.73
CA ASN A 142 -6.16 -12.21 14.08
C ASN A 142 -5.05 -13.13 14.64
N PRO A 143 -4.24 -12.68 15.62
CA PRO A 143 -3.14 -13.45 16.21
C PRO A 143 -3.59 -14.70 16.98
N GLU A 144 -4.89 -14.91 17.19
CA GLU A 144 -5.40 -16.09 17.91
C GLU A 144 -5.43 -17.38 17.07
N MET A 145 -5.34 -17.31 15.73
CA MET A 145 -5.30 -18.51 14.85
C MET A 145 -4.59 -18.24 13.51
N PRO A 146 -3.25 -18.21 13.46
CA PRO A 146 -2.54 -18.08 12.18
C PRO A 146 -2.75 -19.31 11.30
N ARG A 147 -2.93 -19.07 10.01
CA ARG A 147 -3.08 -20.16 9.04
C ARG A 147 -1.73 -20.83 8.81
N LYS A 148 -1.68 -22.12 9.10
CA LYS A 148 -0.51 -22.93 8.81
C LYS A 148 -0.46 -23.16 7.29
N THR A 149 0.24 -22.28 6.58
CA THR A 149 0.49 -22.46 5.14
C THR A 149 1.77 -23.24 4.91
N TYR A 150 2.82 -23.05 5.72
CA TYR A 150 4.15 -23.62 5.48
C TYR A 150 4.62 -24.58 6.60
N PRO A 151 5.18 -25.75 6.26
CA PRO A 151 6.07 -26.51 7.14
C PRO A 151 7.23 -25.61 7.62
N LEU A 152 7.73 -25.84 8.84
CA LEU A 152 8.69 -24.92 9.46
C LEU A 152 10.00 -24.80 8.65
N ASP A 153 10.52 -25.92 8.15
CA ASP A 153 11.72 -25.96 7.31
C ASP A 153 11.54 -25.17 6.00
N VAL A 154 10.37 -25.31 5.37
CA VAL A 154 10.03 -24.54 4.17
C VAL A 154 9.83 -23.07 4.51
N LEU A 155 9.18 -22.75 5.63
CA LEU A 155 8.99 -21.36 6.09
C LEU A 155 10.34 -20.66 6.31
N ILE A 156 11.32 -21.34 6.93
CA ILE A 156 12.67 -20.78 7.12
C ILE A 156 13.32 -20.45 5.77
N GLN A 157 13.22 -21.34 4.77
CA GLN A 157 13.78 -21.09 3.44
C GLN A 157 13.03 -19.97 2.70
N VAL A 158 11.70 -19.95 2.81
CA VAL A 158 10.85 -18.90 2.21
C VAL A 158 11.21 -17.54 2.80
N GLU A 159 11.29 -17.42 4.12
CA GLU A 159 11.69 -16.18 4.77
C GLU A 159 13.13 -15.80 4.45
N HIS A 160 14.05 -16.76 4.42
CA HIS A 160 15.43 -16.49 4.05
C HIS A 160 15.54 -15.91 2.62
N GLY A 161 14.93 -16.58 1.63
CA GLY A 161 14.89 -16.09 0.26
C GLY A 161 14.19 -14.74 0.11
N LYS A 162 13.07 -14.54 0.82
CA LYS A 162 12.32 -13.28 0.85
C LYS A 162 13.16 -12.14 1.39
N TRP A 163 13.71 -12.25 2.60
CA TRP A 163 14.49 -11.18 3.22
C TRP A 163 15.81 -10.92 2.48
N ARG A 164 16.42 -11.97 1.91
CA ARG A 164 17.55 -11.81 1.00
C ARG A 164 17.20 -10.90 -0.17
N ALA A 165 16.07 -11.09 -0.83
CA ALA A 165 15.62 -10.25 -1.93
C ALA A 165 15.18 -8.85 -1.49
N VAL A 166 14.36 -8.76 -0.43
CA VAL A 166 13.79 -7.51 0.09
C VAL A 166 14.87 -6.56 0.62
N SER A 167 15.93 -7.08 1.24
CA SER A 167 17.08 -6.29 1.71
C SER A 167 17.78 -5.52 0.59
N GLN A 168 17.64 -5.98 -0.66
CA GLN A 168 18.28 -5.38 -1.81
C GLN A 168 17.47 -4.27 -2.47
N ILE A 169 16.18 -4.17 -2.18
CA ILE A 169 15.31 -3.20 -2.85
C ILE A 169 15.89 -1.77 -2.73
N PRO A 170 16.36 -1.27 -1.56
CA PRO A 170 17.01 0.04 -1.45
C PRO A 170 18.18 0.30 -2.41
N HIS A 171 18.76 -0.76 -2.99
CA HIS A 171 19.88 -0.71 -3.93
C HIS A 171 19.47 -0.84 -5.41
N LEU A 172 18.25 -1.30 -5.72
CA LEU A 172 17.80 -1.59 -7.08
C LEU A 172 17.62 -0.34 -7.95
N ASN A 173 17.00 0.70 -7.38
CA ASN A 173 16.92 2.03 -8.00
C ASN A 173 16.47 3.05 -6.96
N LYS A 174 17.35 3.99 -6.59
CA LYS A 174 17.03 5.03 -5.59
C LYS A 174 15.84 5.89 -6.01
N ASP A 175 15.61 6.08 -7.31
CA ASP A 175 14.54 6.96 -7.79
C ASP A 175 13.21 6.23 -7.96
N ALA A 176 13.21 4.90 -8.15
CA ALA A 176 11.97 4.12 -8.32
C ALA A 176 11.23 3.89 -7.00
N MET A 177 11.97 3.64 -5.91
CA MET A 177 11.36 3.43 -4.59
C MET A 177 11.01 4.71 -3.86
N TRP A 178 11.77 5.78 -4.08
CA TRP A 178 11.53 7.09 -3.48
C TRP A 178 10.77 8.01 -4.42
N TYR A 179 10.22 7.46 -5.51
CA TYR A 179 9.32 8.17 -6.40
C TYR A 179 8.21 8.80 -5.56
N PRO A 180 7.93 10.10 -5.67
CA PRO A 180 6.98 10.78 -4.78
C PRO A 180 5.65 10.04 -4.61
N GLU A 181 5.16 9.40 -5.67
CA GLU A 181 3.90 8.68 -5.77
C GLU A 181 3.99 7.20 -5.35
N GLY A 182 5.17 6.71 -4.96
CA GLY A 182 5.35 5.34 -4.49
C GLY A 182 4.56 5.06 -3.21
N LEU A 183 4.00 3.85 -3.11
CA LEU A 183 3.00 3.52 -2.08
C LEU A 183 3.58 3.41 -0.67
N ILE A 184 4.85 2.97 -0.52
CA ILE A 184 5.36 2.54 0.80
C ILE A 184 6.49 3.44 1.30
N MET A 185 7.70 3.39 0.74
CA MET A 185 8.84 4.16 1.27
C MET A 185 8.60 5.69 1.32
N PRO A 186 7.97 6.32 0.30
CA PRO A 186 7.62 7.74 0.37
C PRO A 186 6.58 8.03 1.45
N HIS A 187 5.62 7.12 1.67
CA HIS A 187 4.64 7.21 2.75
C HIS A 187 5.32 7.14 4.12
N VAL A 188 6.16 6.13 4.37
CA VAL A 188 6.89 5.97 5.64
C VAL A 188 7.78 7.18 5.91
N GLY A 189 8.58 7.60 4.92
CA GLY A 189 9.42 8.78 5.04
C GLY A 189 8.61 10.03 5.40
N ARG A 190 7.46 10.22 4.74
CA ARG A 190 6.58 11.35 5.04
C ARG A 190 6.03 11.30 6.47
N GLU A 191 5.50 10.16 6.91
CA GLU A 191 4.91 9.98 8.25
C GLU A 191 5.97 10.16 9.36
N LEU A 192 7.16 9.58 9.19
CA LEU A 192 8.29 9.78 10.11
C LEU A 192 8.69 11.26 10.19
N GLY A 193 8.79 11.91 9.03
CA GLY A 193 9.15 13.32 8.93
C GLY A 193 8.09 14.24 9.52
N GLU A 194 6.80 13.94 9.31
CA GLU A 194 5.68 14.69 9.87
C GLU A 194 5.66 14.59 11.39
N ARG A 195 5.72 13.38 11.95
CA ARG A 195 5.69 13.17 13.40
C ARG A 195 6.85 13.86 14.10
N THR A 196 8.06 13.71 13.56
CA THR A 196 9.26 14.35 14.11
C THR A 196 9.23 15.86 13.93
N GLY A 197 8.90 16.33 12.73
CA GLY A 197 8.83 17.75 12.38
C GLY A 197 7.80 18.50 13.20
N ARG A 198 6.63 17.89 13.44
CA ARG A 198 5.59 18.45 14.30
C ARG A 198 6.03 18.55 15.76
N ALA A 199 6.65 17.50 16.30
CA ALA A 199 7.18 17.52 17.67
C ALA A 199 8.26 18.61 17.85
N MET A 200 9.10 18.83 16.84
CA MET A 200 10.06 19.95 16.81
C MET A 200 9.35 21.32 16.73
N TYR A 201 8.36 21.46 15.86
CA TYR A 201 7.59 22.71 15.69
C TYR A 201 6.84 23.12 16.97
N ASP A 202 6.21 22.15 17.63
CA ASP A 202 5.48 22.37 18.89
C ASP A 202 6.43 22.55 20.10
N ASN A 203 7.76 22.46 19.88
CA ASN A 203 8.80 22.45 20.92
C ASN A 203 8.52 21.43 22.02
N ASN A 204 8.02 20.24 21.64
CA ASN A 204 7.61 19.19 22.55
C ASN A 204 8.73 18.17 22.75
N HIS A 205 9.65 18.49 23.68
CA HIS A 205 10.81 17.65 23.98
C HIS A 205 10.43 16.26 24.54
N ASP A 206 9.35 16.17 25.31
CA ASP A 206 8.89 14.90 25.88
C ASP A 206 8.41 13.95 24.77
N LEU A 207 7.71 14.47 23.77
CA LEU A 207 7.28 13.69 22.62
C LEU A 207 8.47 13.23 21.77
N LEU A 208 9.46 14.09 21.55
CA LEU A 208 10.69 13.70 20.85
C LEU A 208 11.44 12.60 21.60
N ALA A 209 11.57 12.71 22.92
CA ALA A 209 12.20 11.70 23.76
C ALA A 209 11.41 10.38 23.85
N SER A 210 10.13 10.38 23.45
CA SER A 210 9.34 9.16 23.29
C SER A 210 9.61 8.45 21.96
N TYR A 211 10.01 9.19 20.92
CA TYR A 211 10.25 8.69 19.56
C TYR A 211 11.67 8.19 19.31
N PHE A 212 12.64 8.67 20.09
CA PHE A 212 14.05 8.35 19.95
C PHE A 212 14.67 8.07 21.31
N ASP A 213 15.61 7.12 21.35
CA ASP A 213 16.43 6.94 22.55
C ASP A 213 17.33 8.18 22.81
N PRO A 214 17.82 8.35 24.05
CA PRO A 214 18.60 9.54 24.41
C PRO A 214 19.86 9.76 23.56
N GLU A 215 20.47 8.68 23.06
CA GLU A 215 21.68 8.73 22.24
C GLU A 215 21.37 9.21 20.80
N SER A 216 20.21 8.84 20.26
CA SER A 216 19.74 9.22 18.93
C SER A 216 19.29 10.69 18.84
N LEU A 217 18.77 11.27 19.93
CA LEU A 217 18.24 12.63 19.92
C LEU A 217 19.23 13.69 19.42
N GLY A 218 20.50 13.57 19.80
CA GLY A 218 21.55 14.51 19.34
C GLY A 218 21.77 14.43 17.83
N VAL A 219 21.72 13.22 17.26
CA VAL A 219 21.86 13.00 15.80
C VAL A 219 20.66 13.58 15.06
N VAL A 220 19.44 13.33 15.55
CA VAL A 220 18.20 13.85 14.96
C VAL A 220 18.18 15.38 14.96
N GLN A 221 18.54 16.01 16.08
CA GLN A 221 18.62 17.47 16.18
C GLN A 221 19.64 18.07 15.20
N ASN A 222 20.78 17.40 14.99
CA ASN A 222 21.77 17.81 14.00
C ASN A 222 21.22 17.72 12.57
N GLU A 223 20.45 16.68 12.23
CA GLU A 223 19.79 16.60 10.92
C GLU A 223 18.75 17.70 10.72
N VAL A 224 17.97 18.04 11.75
CA VAL A 224 17.03 19.18 11.68
C VAL A 224 17.78 20.50 11.45
N ALA A 225 18.91 20.71 12.13
CA ALA A 225 19.74 21.89 11.92
C ALA A 225 20.25 21.98 10.47
N LYS A 226 20.64 20.85 9.85
CA LYS A 226 21.03 20.80 8.43
C LYS A 226 19.87 21.15 7.50
N VAL A 227 18.64 20.74 7.81
CA VAL A 227 17.46 21.13 7.04
C VAL A 227 17.21 22.64 7.14
N ALA A 228 17.34 23.21 8.34
CA ALA A 228 17.20 24.64 8.58
C ALA A 228 18.26 25.45 7.80
N GLU A 229 19.52 25.02 7.88
CA GLU A 229 20.65 25.62 7.17
C GLU A 229 20.44 25.60 5.65
N ALA A 230 20.06 24.45 5.09
CA ALA A 230 19.79 24.30 3.66
C ALA A 230 18.67 25.22 3.16
N ARG A 231 17.76 25.62 4.06
CA ARG A 231 16.64 26.53 3.78
C ARG A 231 16.92 27.98 4.16
N GLY A 232 18.07 28.28 4.77
CA GLY A 232 18.42 29.62 5.23
C GLY A 232 17.49 30.15 6.35
N VAL A 233 16.91 29.26 7.15
CA VAL A 233 16.00 29.61 8.25
C VAL A 233 16.51 29.05 9.58
N SER A 234 16.00 29.55 10.70
CA SER A 234 16.20 28.90 12.00
C SER A 234 15.32 27.65 12.13
N THR A 235 15.68 26.73 13.03
CA THR A 235 14.97 25.45 13.20
C THR A 235 13.50 25.63 13.56
N ASP A 236 13.15 26.68 14.31
CA ASP A 236 11.77 27.04 14.68
C ASP A 236 10.95 27.65 13.53
N LYS A 237 11.59 27.93 12.38
CA LYS A 237 10.99 28.53 11.20
C LYS A 237 10.92 27.58 10.00
N ILE A 238 11.26 26.31 10.19
CA ILE A 238 11.12 25.31 9.13
C ILE A 238 9.63 25.12 8.84
N ILE A 239 9.24 25.33 7.58
CA ILE A 239 7.94 24.88 7.07
C ILE A 239 8.08 23.41 6.64
N TRP A 240 7.43 22.53 7.38
CA TRP A 240 7.43 21.09 7.19
C TRP A 240 6.43 20.68 6.11
N THR A 241 6.72 20.99 4.85
CA THR A 241 5.91 20.57 3.68
C THR A 241 5.95 19.05 3.48
N LYS A 242 5.09 18.46 2.64
CA LYS A 242 5.13 17.03 2.31
C LYS A 242 6.49 16.60 1.79
N LYS A 243 7.06 17.38 0.87
CA LYS A 243 8.42 17.16 0.35
C LYS A 243 9.45 17.24 1.46
N ALA A 244 9.37 18.26 2.34
CA ALA A 244 10.29 18.41 3.47
C ALA A 244 10.27 17.20 4.41
N CYS A 245 9.07 16.77 4.79
CA CYS A 245 8.85 15.61 5.65
C CYS A 245 9.38 14.34 5.00
N ARG A 246 9.06 14.09 3.71
CA ARG A 246 9.56 12.92 2.99
C ARG A 246 11.10 12.89 2.94
N GLU A 247 11.73 14.00 2.58
CA GLU A 247 13.19 14.10 2.49
C GLU A 247 13.87 13.93 3.85
N PHE A 248 13.28 14.49 4.91
CA PHE A 248 13.79 14.34 6.26
C PHE A 248 13.60 12.92 6.79
N GLY A 249 12.42 12.33 6.62
CA GLY A 249 12.19 10.94 7.00
C GLY A 249 13.05 9.95 6.22
N ALA A 250 13.32 10.19 4.94
CA ALA A 250 14.28 9.37 4.19
C ALA A 250 15.69 9.38 4.82
N ARG A 251 16.12 10.51 5.39
CA ARG A 251 17.37 10.59 6.16
C ARG A 251 17.29 9.81 7.46
N LEU A 252 16.19 9.92 8.20
CA LEU A 252 15.96 9.14 9.43
C LEU A 252 16.02 7.63 9.15
N ILE A 253 15.37 7.18 8.09
CA ILE A 253 15.38 5.78 7.66
C ILE A 253 16.80 5.31 7.40
N LYS A 254 17.58 6.11 6.64
CA LYS A 254 18.98 5.78 6.36
C LYS A 254 19.83 5.70 7.64
N LEU A 255 19.65 6.63 8.57
CA LEU A 255 20.36 6.61 9.86
C LEU A 255 19.99 5.38 10.69
N LYS A 256 18.72 4.95 10.71
CA LYS A 256 18.28 3.71 11.39
C LYS A 256 18.92 2.48 10.74
N GLN A 257 18.92 2.41 9.42
CA GLN A 257 19.60 1.33 8.67
C GLN A 257 21.11 1.28 8.89
N GLN A 258 21.74 2.41 9.19
CA GLN A 258 23.16 2.51 9.54
C GLN A 258 23.43 2.23 11.03
N GLY A 259 22.39 2.03 11.85
CA GLY A 259 22.50 1.88 13.29
C GLY A 259 22.90 3.17 14.03
N GLU A 260 22.81 4.33 13.37
CA GLU A 260 23.17 5.63 13.94
C GLU A 260 22.05 6.22 14.82
N ILE A 261 20.81 5.81 14.58
CA ILE A 261 19.66 6.13 15.42
C ILE A 261 18.80 4.90 15.66
N ARG A 262 18.02 4.95 16.74
CA ARG A 262 16.96 4.00 17.05
C ARG A 262 15.65 4.74 17.25
N PHE A 263 14.59 4.20 16.68
CA PHE A 263 13.24 4.66 16.98
C PHE A 263 12.76 4.00 18.27
N SER A 264 11.80 4.63 18.92
CA SER A 264 11.12 4.09 20.09
C SER A 264 9.63 4.44 20.08
N GLY A 265 8.86 3.67 20.85
CA GLY A 265 7.41 3.87 20.98
C GLY A 265 6.70 3.83 19.63
N ASP A 266 5.79 4.78 19.43
CA ASP A 266 4.93 4.84 18.24
C ASP A 266 5.70 4.97 16.91
N LEU A 267 6.91 5.53 16.94
CA LEU A 267 7.72 5.71 15.72
C LEU A 267 8.34 4.38 15.27
N ASP A 268 8.75 3.55 16.23
CA ASP A 268 9.30 2.22 15.96
C ASP A 268 8.19 1.28 15.49
N SER A 269 7.03 1.29 16.17
CA SER A 269 5.86 0.52 15.72
C SER A 269 5.38 0.91 14.31
N LEU A 270 5.40 2.21 13.97
CA LEU A 270 5.09 2.67 12.62
C LEU A 270 6.12 2.15 11.61
N TYR A 271 7.41 2.23 11.93
CA TYR A 271 8.46 1.74 11.04
C TYR A 271 8.40 0.24 10.84
N ASP A 272 8.28 -0.54 11.91
CA ASP A 272 8.24 -2.00 11.87
C ASP A 272 7.01 -2.51 11.13
N TYR A 273 5.84 -1.91 11.35
CA TYR A 273 4.65 -2.28 10.58
C TYR A 273 4.83 -1.99 9.09
N ASN A 274 5.28 -0.77 8.74
CA ASN A 274 5.35 -0.40 7.34
C ASN A 274 6.51 -1.07 6.59
N ILE A 275 7.70 -1.18 7.19
CA ILE A 275 8.88 -1.79 6.55
C ILE A 275 8.92 -3.30 6.77
N GLY A 276 8.64 -3.73 8.00
CA GLY A 276 8.68 -5.14 8.38
C GLY A 276 7.52 -5.96 7.84
N ILE A 277 6.34 -5.35 7.63
CA ILE A 277 5.15 -6.07 7.14
C ILE A 277 4.79 -5.58 5.73
N LEU A 278 4.28 -4.35 5.57
CA LEU A 278 3.73 -3.89 4.28
C LEU A 278 4.77 -3.91 3.16
N TYR A 279 5.92 -3.30 3.39
CA TYR A 279 7.00 -3.20 2.41
C TYR A 279 7.57 -4.56 2.06
N SER A 280 7.70 -5.46 3.03
CA SER A 280 8.15 -6.83 2.75
C SER A 280 7.17 -7.56 1.84
N ARG A 281 5.85 -7.43 2.07
CA ARG A 281 4.80 -8.10 1.29
C ARG A 281 4.68 -7.53 -0.13
N GLU A 282 4.45 -6.23 -0.23
CA GLU A 282 4.26 -5.53 -1.51
C GLU A 282 5.56 -5.49 -2.31
N GLY A 283 6.67 -5.12 -1.66
CA GLY A 283 7.97 -5.04 -2.31
C GLY A 283 8.42 -6.40 -2.81
N TYR A 284 8.19 -7.48 -2.06
CA TYR A 284 8.50 -8.83 -2.53
C TYR A 284 7.59 -9.28 -3.68
N ALA A 285 6.30 -8.96 -3.62
CA ALA A 285 5.37 -9.25 -4.72
C ALA A 285 5.78 -8.57 -6.03
N GLU A 286 6.19 -7.29 -5.96
CA GLU A 286 6.78 -6.57 -7.10
C GLU A 286 8.05 -7.23 -7.61
N LEU A 287 8.93 -7.70 -6.73
CA LEU A 287 10.16 -8.40 -7.14
C LEU A 287 9.87 -9.71 -7.86
N ILE A 288 8.88 -10.49 -7.40
CA ILE A 288 8.43 -11.70 -8.11
C ILE A 288 7.89 -11.32 -9.50
N GLU A 289 7.00 -10.33 -9.58
CA GLU A 289 6.48 -9.83 -10.85
C GLU A 289 7.61 -9.41 -11.80
N TYR A 290 8.54 -8.58 -11.32
CA TYR A 290 9.66 -8.12 -12.13
C TYR A 290 10.56 -9.27 -12.55
N SER A 291 10.80 -10.26 -11.68
CA SER A 291 11.63 -11.40 -12.03
C SER A 291 11.04 -12.25 -13.15
N LEU A 292 9.72 -12.28 -13.32
CA LEU A 292 9.03 -13.16 -14.27
C LEU A 292 8.46 -12.42 -15.50
N ASN A 293 8.08 -11.16 -15.36
CA ASN A 293 7.43 -10.38 -16.43
C ASN A 293 8.28 -9.23 -16.96
N TYR A 294 9.14 -8.64 -16.11
CA TYR A 294 9.95 -7.46 -16.45
C TYR A 294 11.41 -7.64 -15.99
N PRO A 295 12.09 -8.72 -16.39
CA PRO A 295 13.37 -9.13 -15.81
C PRO A 295 14.45 -8.06 -15.96
N GLU A 296 14.38 -7.22 -16.98
CA GLU A 296 15.28 -6.09 -17.20
C GLU A 296 15.33 -5.10 -16.01
N LYS A 297 14.26 -5.00 -15.21
CA LYS A 297 14.21 -4.12 -14.04
C LYS A 297 15.14 -4.58 -12.91
N ILE A 298 15.46 -5.88 -12.84
CA ILE A 298 16.24 -6.47 -11.74
C ILE A 298 17.35 -7.42 -12.21
N ALA A 299 17.58 -7.55 -13.52
CA ALA A 299 18.47 -8.55 -14.13
C ALA A 299 19.91 -8.53 -13.59
N ASN A 300 20.37 -7.39 -13.07
CA ASN A 300 21.73 -7.22 -12.55
C ASN A 300 21.84 -7.46 -11.03
N ASN A 301 20.75 -7.83 -10.35
CA ASN A 301 20.76 -8.09 -8.92
C ASN A 301 20.68 -9.60 -8.65
N ALA A 302 21.86 -10.23 -8.53
CA ALA A 302 21.97 -11.66 -8.29
C ALA A 302 21.34 -12.10 -6.96
N GLU A 303 21.39 -11.25 -5.94
CA GLU A 303 20.82 -11.54 -4.61
C GLU A 303 19.30 -11.60 -4.65
N VAL A 304 18.66 -10.68 -5.37
CA VAL A 304 17.21 -10.72 -5.61
C VAL A 304 16.80 -11.98 -6.36
N LEU A 305 17.47 -12.27 -7.49
CA LEU A 305 17.14 -13.43 -8.30
C LEU A 305 17.37 -14.74 -7.54
N ALA A 306 18.45 -14.84 -6.76
CA ALA A 306 18.73 -15.99 -5.92
C ALA A 306 17.69 -16.16 -4.81
N GLY A 307 17.27 -15.07 -4.15
CA GLY A 307 16.22 -15.11 -3.13
C GLY A 307 14.89 -15.61 -3.67
N ILE A 308 14.45 -15.09 -4.83
CA ILE A 308 13.21 -15.54 -5.48
C ILE A 308 13.31 -17.01 -5.92
N THR A 309 14.43 -17.40 -6.53
CA THR A 309 14.66 -18.82 -6.88
C THR A 309 14.60 -19.72 -5.67
N GLU A 310 15.17 -19.30 -4.53
CA GLU A 310 15.14 -20.05 -3.29
C GLU A 310 13.70 -20.26 -2.79
N VAL A 311 12.90 -19.18 -2.70
CA VAL A 311 11.49 -19.26 -2.28
C VAL A 311 10.68 -20.19 -3.18
N LEU A 312 10.75 -19.99 -4.50
CA LEU A 312 10.00 -20.81 -5.44
C LEU A 312 10.45 -22.27 -5.43
N SER A 313 11.76 -22.52 -5.27
CA SER A 313 12.28 -23.89 -5.17
C SER A 313 11.84 -24.58 -3.88
N ALA A 314 11.85 -23.86 -2.76
CA ALA A 314 11.39 -24.36 -1.46
C ALA A 314 9.90 -24.73 -1.51
N ILE A 315 9.08 -23.90 -2.15
CA ILE A 315 7.64 -24.17 -2.35
C ILE A 315 7.42 -25.40 -3.21
N ARG A 316 8.11 -25.50 -4.35
CA ARG A 316 7.91 -26.61 -5.30
C ARG A 316 8.53 -27.93 -4.83
N GLY A 317 9.55 -27.86 -3.98
CA GLY A 317 10.38 -29.00 -3.58
C GLY A 317 11.37 -29.44 -4.66
N GLU A 318 11.64 -28.61 -5.66
CA GLU A 318 12.58 -28.84 -6.76
C GLU A 318 13.24 -27.52 -7.19
N GLU A 319 14.42 -27.61 -7.80
CA GLU A 319 15.14 -26.42 -8.30
C GLU A 319 14.34 -25.71 -9.41
N VAL A 320 14.24 -24.38 -9.28
CA VAL A 320 13.53 -23.52 -10.23
C VAL A 320 14.49 -22.76 -11.14
N ASP A 321 14.28 -22.88 -12.45
CA ASP A 321 14.84 -21.95 -13.44
C ASP A 321 13.82 -20.85 -13.79
N LEU A 322 14.12 -19.62 -13.36
CA LEU A 322 13.29 -18.45 -13.67
C LEU A 322 13.16 -18.22 -15.18
N SER A 323 14.15 -18.58 -15.99
CA SER A 323 14.09 -18.40 -17.45
C SER A 323 13.06 -19.31 -18.09
N SER A 324 13.04 -20.58 -17.66
CA SER A 324 12.00 -21.54 -18.02
C SER A 324 10.60 -21.07 -17.58
N LEU A 325 10.44 -20.58 -16.35
CA LEU A 325 9.15 -20.06 -15.88
C LEU A 325 8.68 -18.85 -16.70
N ARG A 326 9.56 -17.88 -17.00
CA ARG A 326 9.26 -16.74 -17.89
C ARG A 326 8.71 -17.22 -19.23
N GLN A 327 9.36 -18.20 -19.84
CA GLN A 327 8.93 -18.73 -21.14
C GLN A 327 7.55 -19.38 -21.04
N GLN A 328 7.29 -20.14 -19.98
CA GLN A 328 6.01 -20.82 -19.77
C GLN A 328 4.87 -19.82 -19.59
N ILE A 329 5.00 -18.84 -18.69
CA ILE A 329 3.93 -17.85 -18.45
C ILE A 329 3.76 -16.84 -19.59
N SER A 330 4.80 -16.63 -20.41
CA SER A 330 4.71 -15.78 -21.61
C SER A 330 3.88 -16.43 -22.74
N THR A 331 3.68 -17.75 -22.66
CA THR A 331 2.85 -18.49 -23.60
C THR A 331 1.40 -18.44 -23.12
N PRO A 332 0.47 -17.84 -23.90
CA PRO A 332 -0.91 -17.75 -23.47
C PRO A 332 -1.55 -19.12 -23.22
N ASN A 333 -2.31 -19.23 -22.13
CA ASN A 333 -3.13 -20.40 -21.87
C ASN A 333 -4.27 -20.47 -22.90
N GLN A 334 -4.33 -21.55 -23.69
CA GLN A 334 -5.30 -21.71 -24.78
C GLN A 334 -6.75 -21.78 -24.29
N GLU A 335 -6.98 -22.29 -23.07
CA GLU A 335 -8.31 -22.33 -22.47
C GLU A 335 -8.75 -20.93 -22.06
N ALA A 336 -7.86 -20.14 -21.45
CA ALA A 336 -8.10 -18.74 -21.14
C ALA A 336 -8.36 -17.93 -22.41
N GLU A 337 -7.58 -18.12 -23.48
CA GLU A 337 -7.82 -17.48 -24.78
C GLU A 337 -9.18 -17.86 -25.37
N ALA A 338 -9.54 -19.15 -25.33
CA ALA A 338 -10.82 -19.62 -25.85
C ALA A 338 -12.01 -19.13 -25.01
N ALA A 339 -11.83 -18.90 -23.70
CA ALA A 339 -12.82 -18.26 -22.85
C ALA A 339 -12.94 -16.78 -23.19
N PHE A 340 -11.82 -16.06 -23.33
CA PHE A 340 -11.76 -14.64 -23.68
C PHE A 340 -12.46 -14.34 -25.01
N GLU A 341 -12.26 -15.16 -26.05
CA GLU A 341 -12.94 -15.00 -27.34
C GLU A 341 -14.48 -15.21 -27.27
N LYS A 342 -14.96 -15.93 -26.24
CA LYS A 342 -16.40 -16.16 -26.00
C LYS A 342 -17.01 -15.11 -25.07
N GLU A 343 -16.18 -14.42 -24.29
CA GLU A 343 -16.59 -13.32 -23.44
C GLU A 343 -17.12 -12.21 -24.34
N LYS A 344 -18.43 -11.97 -24.25
CA LYS A 344 -19.01 -10.80 -24.93
C LYS A 344 -18.61 -9.58 -24.12
N PRO A 345 -18.08 -8.52 -24.77
CA PRO A 345 -17.95 -7.23 -24.11
C PRO A 345 -19.33 -6.85 -23.60
N LEU A 346 -19.47 -6.66 -22.30
CA LEU A 346 -20.70 -6.13 -21.74
C LEU A 346 -20.93 -4.74 -22.34
N ARG A 347 -22.12 -4.52 -22.91
CA ARG A 347 -22.49 -3.15 -23.31
C ARG A 347 -22.56 -2.30 -22.05
N VAL A 348 -21.98 -1.12 -22.14
CA VAL A 348 -22.00 -0.09 -21.08
C VAL A 348 -23.41 0.15 -20.52
N ASP A 349 -24.44 -0.05 -21.36
CA ASP A 349 -25.84 0.16 -20.99
C ASP A 349 -26.52 -1.04 -20.30
N ASP A 350 -25.93 -2.24 -20.42
CA ASP A 350 -26.48 -3.49 -19.86
C ASP A 350 -25.92 -3.81 -18.45
N ILE A 351 -24.88 -3.09 -18.02
CA ILE A 351 -24.41 -3.07 -16.64
C ILE A 351 -24.67 -1.69 -16.05
N VAL A 352 -25.82 -1.56 -15.43
CA VAL A 352 -25.94 -0.65 -14.32
C VAL A 352 -26.42 -1.48 -13.16
N THR A 353 -25.48 -2.21 -12.58
CA THR A 353 -25.66 -2.80 -11.25
C THR A 353 -26.13 -1.68 -10.29
N PRO A 354 -26.96 -1.97 -9.27
CA PRO A 354 -27.26 -1.01 -8.21
C PRO A 354 -26.03 -0.27 -7.69
N GLU A 355 -24.88 -0.95 -7.68
CA GLU A 355 -23.55 -0.50 -7.27
C GLU A 355 -22.96 0.53 -8.25
N GLU A 356 -22.95 0.29 -9.58
CA GLU A 356 -22.54 1.32 -10.56
C GLU A 356 -23.51 2.50 -10.63
N ARG A 357 -24.78 2.27 -10.30
CA ARG A 357 -25.76 3.33 -10.09
C ARG A 357 -25.36 4.20 -8.90
N ALA A 358 -24.97 3.58 -7.78
CA ALA A 358 -24.43 4.28 -6.62
C ALA A 358 -23.19 5.07 -7.01
N VAL A 359 -22.19 4.49 -7.68
CA VAL A 359 -20.98 5.20 -8.15
C VAL A 359 -21.32 6.41 -9.04
N ASN A 360 -22.28 6.29 -9.96
CA ASN A 360 -22.75 7.42 -10.77
C ASN A 360 -23.45 8.51 -9.92
N PHE A 361 -24.16 8.13 -8.85
CA PHE A 361 -24.71 9.09 -7.90
C PHE A 361 -23.62 9.74 -7.04
N GLU A 362 -22.62 8.99 -6.59
CA GLU A 362 -21.47 9.50 -5.84
C GLU A 362 -20.65 10.49 -6.65
N GLU A 363 -20.39 10.18 -7.93
CA GLU A 363 -19.76 11.11 -8.87
C GLU A 363 -20.61 12.38 -9.00
N GLN A 364 -21.92 12.27 -9.18
CA GLN A 364 -22.79 13.45 -9.23
C GLN A 364 -22.73 14.29 -7.94
N TRP A 365 -22.67 13.66 -6.77
CA TRP A 365 -22.58 14.38 -5.49
C TRP A 365 -21.27 15.15 -5.36
N TYR A 366 -20.17 14.49 -5.70
CA TYR A 366 -18.86 15.12 -5.69
C TYR A 366 -18.78 16.26 -6.71
N GLN A 367 -19.28 16.05 -7.93
CA GLN A 367 -19.35 17.09 -8.96
C GLN A 367 -20.25 18.29 -8.56
N SER A 368 -21.34 18.06 -7.82
CA SER A 368 -22.14 19.14 -7.25
C SER A 368 -21.33 19.95 -6.23
N PHE A 369 -20.62 19.26 -5.31
CA PHE A 369 -19.76 19.92 -4.34
C PHE A 369 -18.65 20.75 -5.01
N LEU A 370 -17.98 20.19 -6.03
CA LEU A 370 -16.96 20.87 -6.84
C LEU A 370 -17.52 22.05 -7.65
N LYS A 371 -18.84 22.27 -7.68
CA LYS A 371 -19.50 23.44 -8.27
C LYS A 371 -20.08 24.37 -7.21
N GLY A 372 -19.81 24.13 -5.94
CA GLY A 372 -20.34 24.90 -4.81
C GLY A 372 -21.81 24.66 -4.54
N GLN A 373 -22.33 23.49 -4.91
CA GLN A 373 -23.75 23.13 -4.82
C GLN A 373 -23.96 21.95 -3.87
N ILE A 374 -25.04 21.99 -3.12
CA ILE A 374 -25.53 20.84 -2.36
C ILE A 374 -26.55 20.05 -3.20
N ARG A 375 -26.61 18.74 -3.00
CA ARG A 375 -27.53 17.86 -3.71
C ARG A 375 -28.99 18.27 -3.48
N GLU A 376 -29.79 18.26 -4.55
CA GLU A 376 -31.24 18.37 -4.44
C GLU A 376 -31.86 17.14 -3.78
N GLY A 377 -32.93 17.34 -2.98
CA GLY A 377 -33.67 16.24 -2.34
C GLY A 377 -33.20 15.83 -0.93
N LEU A 378 -32.14 16.45 -0.37
CA LEU A 378 -31.79 16.27 1.04
C LEU A 378 -32.74 17.06 1.96
N THR A 379 -33.49 16.36 2.81
CA THR A 379 -34.33 16.97 3.86
C THR A 379 -33.47 17.39 5.05
N LEU A 380 -32.92 18.60 4.99
CA LEU A 380 -32.00 19.17 5.99
C LEU A 380 -32.70 20.21 6.85
N SER A 381 -32.25 20.35 8.11
CA SER A 381 -32.56 21.53 8.91
C SER A 381 -31.95 22.79 8.28
N SER A 382 -32.45 23.97 8.65
CA SER A 382 -31.88 25.25 8.18
C SER A 382 -30.40 25.38 8.51
N GLU A 383 -29.99 24.95 9.72
CA GLU A 383 -28.59 25.01 10.16
C GLU A 383 -27.70 24.07 9.34
N GLN A 384 -28.15 22.83 9.11
CA GLN A 384 -27.42 21.86 8.28
C GLN A 384 -27.26 22.36 6.84
N ARG A 385 -28.32 22.93 6.26
CA ARG A 385 -28.29 23.48 4.91
C ARG A 385 -27.31 24.63 4.80
N THR A 386 -27.36 25.60 5.73
CA THR A 386 -26.42 26.72 5.73
C THR A 386 -24.97 26.25 5.87
N LEU A 387 -24.72 25.28 6.75
CA LEU A 387 -23.37 24.74 6.95
C LEU A 387 -22.84 24.07 5.68
N LEU A 388 -23.62 23.20 5.04
CA LEU A 388 -23.21 22.53 3.79
C LEU A 388 -23.03 23.52 2.63
N ASP A 389 -23.89 24.53 2.51
CA ASP A 389 -23.76 25.56 1.48
C ASP A 389 -22.46 26.34 1.62
N LEU A 390 -22.08 26.72 2.85
CA LEU A 390 -20.83 27.43 3.11
C LEU A 390 -19.62 26.53 2.85
N TRP A 391 -19.70 25.27 3.27
CA TRP A 391 -18.65 24.29 3.03
C TRP A 391 -18.43 24.05 1.54
N ALA A 392 -19.50 23.80 0.76
CA ALA A 392 -19.42 23.60 -0.69
C ALA A 392 -18.85 24.84 -1.40
N LYS A 393 -19.29 26.05 -1.03
CA LYS A 393 -18.76 27.29 -1.63
C LYS A 393 -17.28 27.49 -1.34
N SER A 394 -16.85 27.23 -0.11
CA SER A 394 -15.44 27.36 0.28
C SER A 394 -14.57 26.31 -0.42
N GLY A 395 -15.04 25.06 -0.49
CA GLY A 395 -14.40 23.98 -1.24
C GLY A 395 -14.27 24.32 -2.72
N TYR A 396 -15.32 24.88 -3.33
CA TYR A 396 -15.29 25.34 -4.72
C TYR A 396 -14.23 26.40 -4.99
N ILE A 397 -14.13 27.43 -4.12
CA ILE A 397 -13.12 28.48 -4.26
C ILE A 397 -11.70 27.90 -4.23
N VAL A 398 -11.45 26.95 -3.32
CA VAL A 398 -10.16 26.22 -3.27
C VAL A 398 -9.94 25.41 -4.53
N PHE A 399 -10.94 24.67 -4.99
CA PHE A 399 -10.87 23.82 -6.17
C PHE A 399 -10.61 24.59 -7.46
N GLN A 400 -11.27 25.74 -7.67
CA GLN A 400 -11.03 26.61 -8.83
C GLN A 400 -9.56 27.00 -8.96
N LYS A 401 -8.89 27.14 -7.82
CA LYS A 401 -7.50 27.53 -7.76
C LYS A 401 -6.53 26.36 -7.86
N TYR A 402 -6.89 25.24 -7.23
CA TYR A 402 -6.09 24.03 -7.16
C TYR A 402 -6.90 22.84 -7.69
N PRO A 403 -7.13 22.75 -9.01
CA PRO A 403 -7.99 21.72 -9.59
C PRO A 403 -7.46 20.31 -9.40
N ASN A 404 -6.14 20.13 -9.24
CA ASN A 404 -5.55 18.82 -9.00
C ASN A 404 -6.05 18.18 -7.69
N LEU A 405 -6.56 18.98 -6.75
CA LEU A 405 -7.17 18.48 -5.51
C LEU A 405 -8.35 17.52 -5.73
N ILE A 406 -8.88 17.42 -6.96
CA ILE A 406 -9.83 16.38 -7.34
C ILE A 406 -9.33 14.97 -7.02
N ASN A 407 -8.01 14.77 -7.07
CA ASN A 407 -7.34 13.49 -6.82
C ASN A 407 -7.10 13.22 -5.32
N SER A 408 -7.59 14.07 -4.42
CA SER A 408 -7.43 13.85 -2.98
C SER A 408 -8.35 12.73 -2.51
N ASP A 409 -7.78 11.75 -1.83
CA ASP A 409 -8.45 10.58 -1.28
C ASP A 409 -8.72 10.73 0.23
N ALA A 410 -9.25 9.67 0.86
CA ALA A 410 -9.47 9.63 2.30
C ALA A 410 -8.17 9.54 3.12
N SER A 411 -7.00 9.32 2.49
CA SER A 411 -5.71 9.40 3.19
C SER A 411 -5.16 10.83 3.23
N GLY A 412 -5.76 11.74 2.44
CA GLY A 412 -5.34 13.13 2.35
C GLY A 412 -3.99 13.23 1.64
N TYR A 413 -3.83 12.52 0.51
CA TYR A 413 -2.55 12.49 -0.19
C TYR A 413 -2.66 12.82 -1.67
N ASN A 414 -2.55 14.11 -1.98
CA ASN A 414 -2.31 14.63 -3.32
C ASN A 414 -0.87 15.10 -3.44
N VAL A 415 -0.08 14.47 -4.30
CA VAL A 415 1.35 14.79 -4.45
C VAL A 415 1.57 16.17 -5.09
N ASP A 416 0.62 16.60 -5.91
CA ASP A 416 0.67 17.88 -6.63
C ASP A 416 0.27 19.08 -5.75
N PHE A 417 -0.31 18.82 -4.57
CA PHE A 417 -0.68 19.86 -3.63
C PHE A 417 0.28 19.89 -2.44
N ASP A 418 1.42 20.57 -2.61
CA ASP A 418 2.41 20.80 -1.54
C ASP A 418 2.87 22.28 -1.49
N PRO A 419 2.03 23.22 -1.02
CA PRO A 419 2.39 24.63 -0.97
C PRO A 419 3.59 24.90 -0.05
N GLU A 420 4.61 25.60 -0.53
CA GLU A 420 5.89 25.81 0.19
C GLU A 420 5.77 26.60 1.50
N TRP A 421 4.65 27.31 1.70
CA TRP A 421 4.37 28.16 2.84
C TRP A 421 3.48 27.50 3.91
N MET A 422 3.05 26.26 3.69
CA MET A 422 2.10 25.56 4.56
C MET A 422 2.71 24.27 5.12
N HIS A 423 2.49 24.01 6.41
CA HIS A 423 2.93 22.75 7.01
C HIS A 423 2.06 21.58 6.52
N ILE A 424 2.64 20.38 6.46
CA ILE A 424 1.95 19.17 5.99
C ILE A 424 0.62 18.92 6.71
N TRP A 425 0.53 19.15 8.02
CA TRP A 425 -0.70 18.94 8.77
C TRP A 425 -1.80 19.95 8.40
N GLU A 426 -1.43 21.16 7.97
CA GLU A 426 -2.38 22.13 7.42
C GLU A 426 -2.78 21.74 5.99
N THR A 427 -1.84 21.25 5.18
CA THR A 427 -2.12 20.71 3.83
C THR A 427 -3.13 19.57 3.90
N ARG A 428 -2.91 18.60 4.80
CA ARG A 428 -3.81 17.46 5.03
C ARG A 428 -5.20 17.95 5.43
N ASP A 429 -5.29 18.92 6.33
CA ASP A 429 -6.55 19.50 6.78
C ASP A 429 -7.38 20.08 5.61
N ILE A 430 -6.73 20.62 4.56
CA ILE A 430 -7.40 21.10 3.34
C ILE A 430 -7.79 19.96 2.42
N GLU A 431 -6.92 18.98 2.20
CA GLU A 431 -7.21 17.80 1.37
C GLU A 431 -8.37 16.98 1.92
N PHE A 432 -8.36 16.72 3.23
CA PHE A 432 -9.46 16.05 3.93
C PHE A 432 -10.77 16.82 3.81
N ALA A 433 -10.73 18.16 3.86
CA ALA A 433 -11.93 18.98 3.76
C ALA A 433 -12.61 18.93 2.38
N ILE A 434 -11.92 18.41 1.35
CA ILE A 434 -12.43 18.27 -0.02
C ILE A 434 -12.29 16.85 -0.59
N ALA A 435 -11.92 15.87 0.24
CA ALA A 435 -11.70 14.49 -0.19
C ALA A 435 -13.01 13.86 -0.68
N ARG A 436 -12.96 13.24 -1.87
CA ARG A 436 -14.14 12.62 -2.51
C ARG A 436 -14.88 11.65 -1.59
N PRO A 437 -14.24 10.66 -0.94
CA PRO A 437 -14.97 9.66 -0.14
C PRO A 437 -15.76 10.30 1.01
N ILE A 438 -15.22 11.36 1.61
CA ILE A 438 -15.86 12.06 2.74
C ILE A 438 -17.04 12.90 2.26
N ILE A 439 -16.89 13.61 1.14
CA ILE A 439 -17.99 14.36 0.53
C ILE A 439 -19.12 13.43 0.13
N VAL A 440 -18.79 12.32 -0.52
CA VAL A 440 -19.74 11.30 -0.95
C VAL A 440 -20.51 10.75 0.24
N ASP A 441 -19.81 10.36 1.30
CA ASP A 441 -20.42 9.87 2.54
C ASP A 441 -21.40 10.89 3.14
N ILE A 442 -20.96 12.14 3.33
CA ILE A 442 -21.79 13.20 3.91
C ILE A 442 -23.00 13.51 3.03
N MET A 443 -22.83 13.54 1.70
CA MET A 443 -23.91 13.82 0.74
C MET A 443 -24.86 12.63 0.53
N GLY A 444 -24.54 11.47 1.11
CA GLY A 444 -25.34 10.25 1.06
C GLY A 444 -26.65 10.32 1.85
N GLY A 445 -26.83 11.27 2.77
CA GLY A 445 -28.12 11.44 3.47
C GLY A 445 -28.11 12.45 4.63
N ALA A 446 -29.31 12.93 5.01
CA ALA A 446 -29.47 13.94 6.07
C ALA A 446 -28.98 13.45 7.46
N ASP A 447 -29.13 12.17 7.77
CA ASP A 447 -28.61 11.59 9.01
C ASP A 447 -27.08 11.55 9.04
N ARG A 448 -26.43 11.33 7.89
CA ARG A 448 -24.97 11.39 7.77
C ARG A 448 -24.47 12.82 7.99
N VAL A 449 -25.13 13.82 7.40
CA VAL A 449 -24.84 15.25 7.68
C VAL A 449 -24.94 15.57 9.16
N LYS A 450 -25.96 15.05 9.86
CA LYS A 450 -26.09 15.23 11.31
C LYS A 450 -24.94 14.56 12.08
N HIS A 451 -24.57 13.34 11.68
CA HIS A 451 -23.49 12.59 12.31
C HIS A 451 -22.13 13.29 12.15
N HIS A 452 -21.86 13.86 10.98
CA HIS A 452 -20.60 14.55 10.66
C HIS A 452 -20.62 16.06 10.93
N PHE A 453 -21.61 16.58 11.64
CA PHE A 453 -21.85 18.02 11.75
C PHE A 453 -20.64 18.82 12.29
N ASP A 454 -20.01 18.33 13.35
CA ASP A 454 -18.84 18.98 13.94
C ASP A 454 -17.60 18.86 13.05
N TRP A 455 -17.47 17.76 12.32
CA TRP A 455 -16.41 17.61 11.32
C TRP A 455 -16.58 18.61 10.18
N ILE A 456 -17.81 18.77 9.64
CA ILE A 456 -18.09 19.73 8.57
C ILE A 456 -17.77 21.16 9.04
N LYS A 457 -18.09 21.50 10.29
CA LYS A 457 -17.71 22.80 10.88
C LYS A 457 -16.19 22.99 10.91
N LYS A 458 -15.44 21.96 11.34
CA LYS A 458 -13.97 22.01 11.34
C LYS A 458 -13.42 22.17 9.91
N ALA A 459 -13.91 21.37 8.96
CA ALA A 459 -13.51 21.42 7.56
C ALA A 459 -13.78 22.82 6.94
N LEU A 460 -14.97 23.37 7.17
CA LEU A 460 -15.31 24.74 6.76
C LEU A 460 -14.32 25.76 7.37
N GLY A 461 -14.07 25.70 8.67
CA GLY A 461 -13.13 26.61 9.34
C GLY A 461 -11.72 26.54 8.77
N ASN A 462 -11.24 25.34 8.43
CA ASN A 462 -9.95 25.14 7.77
C ASN A 462 -9.92 25.77 6.37
N LEU A 463 -10.97 25.55 5.56
CA LEU A 463 -11.09 26.15 4.23
C LEU A 463 -11.22 27.68 4.28
N GLU A 464 -11.95 28.23 5.23
CA GLU A 464 -12.08 29.69 5.42
C GLU A 464 -10.74 30.31 5.85
N LYS A 465 -10.02 29.68 6.79
CA LYS A 465 -8.66 30.11 7.18
C LYS A 465 -7.73 30.09 5.95
N PHE A 466 -7.78 29.03 5.16
CA PHE A 466 -6.93 28.88 3.97
C PHE A 466 -7.27 29.91 2.89
N THR A 467 -8.55 30.05 2.52
CA THR A 467 -8.99 31.00 1.49
C THR A 467 -8.82 32.47 1.90
N SER A 468 -8.78 32.76 3.19
CA SER A 468 -8.52 34.11 3.71
C SER A 468 -7.04 34.47 3.83
N SER A 469 -6.13 33.49 3.76
CA SER A 469 -4.67 33.72 3.80
C SER A 469 -4.19 34.64 2.67
N GLN A 470 -3.08 35.34 2.91
CA GLN A 470 -2.53 36.26 1.92
C GLN A 470 -1.95 35.51 0.73
N GLU A 471 -1.29 34.39 1.01
CA GLU A 471 -0.68 33.48 0.05
C GLU A 471 -1.75 32.89 -0.88
N PHE A 472 -2.92 32.50 -0.34
CA PHE A 472 -4.08 32.12 -1.14
C PHE A 472 -4.68 33.31 -1.91
N LYS A 473 -4.44 34.57 -1.60
CA LYS A 473 -4.97 35.67 -2.44
C LYS A 473 -4.02 36.04 -3.58
N GLU A 474 -2.72 35.85 -3.39
CA GLU A 474 -1.68 36.24 -4.33
C GLU A 474 -1.52 35.30 -5.52
N ILE A 475 -1.78 34.00 -5.33
CA ILE A 475 -1.74 33.05 -6.44
C ILE A 475 -2.94 33.33 -7.39
N PRO A 476 -2.80 33.34 -8.72
CA PRO A 476 -3.95 33.51 -9.62
C PRO A 476 -4.85 32.26 -9.64
N ILE A 477 -6.13 32.44 -9.97
CA ILE A 477 -7.06 31.31 -10.19
C ILE A 477 -6.63 30.56 -11.46
N SER A 478 -6.59 29.23 -11.41
CA SER A 478 -6.31 28.41 -12.59
C SER A 478 -7.45 28.56 -13.60
N THR A 479 -7.14 28.99 -14.83
CA THR A 479 -8.13 29.21 -15.89
C THR A 479 -8.50 27.93 -16.66
N GLN A 480 -8.17 26.74 -16.15
CA GLN A 480 -8.34 25.47 -16.89
C GLN A 480 -9.77 24.90 -16.93
N ASN A 481 -10.78 25.58 -16.39
CA ASN A 481 -12.19 25.17 -16.52
C ASN A 481 -13.06 26.26 -17.16
N GLN A 482 -12.78 26.58 -18.43
CA GLN A 482 -13.77 27.18 -19.34
C GLN A 482 -14.11 26.21 -20.47
#